data_AF-A0A382K7R1-F1
#
_entry.id   AF-A0A382K7R1-F1
#
_cell.length_a   1.000
_cell.length_b   1.000
_cell.length_c   1.000
_cell.angle_alpha   90.00
_cell.angle_beta   90.00
_cell.angle_gamma   90.00
#
_symmetry.space_group_name_H-M   'P 1'
#
loop_
_entity.id
_entity.type
_entity.pdbx_description
1 polymer ?
#
loop_
_entity_poly.entity_id
_entity_poly.type
_entity_poly.pdbx_seq_one_letter_code
_entity_poly.pdbx_strand_id
1 'polypeptide(L)'
;MRKSEKKLNINRRNFLAGTATLAGLAATASVVPITIANANHTAGEKGLPDFISWKNRDALIVHSDKGIETHRSAIGESLITPNRNVYIRNNMPTMTDAQIGDRNNWKVSIQGVKNP
;
A
#
# COMPACT_ATOMS: atom_id res chain seq x y z
N MET A 1 -12.90 14.14 -43.27
CA MET A 1 -12.95 13.32 -42.04
C MET A 1 -13.28 14.21 -40.85
N ARG A 2 -14.49 14.10 -40.27
CA ARG A 2 -14.89 14.87 -39.08
C ARG A 2 -14.57 14.04 -37.82
N LYS A 3 -13.73 14.58 -36.93
CA LYS A 3 -13.43 13.98 -35.62
C LYS A 3 -14.65 14.14 -34.72
N SER A 4 -15.16 13.04 -34.18
CA SER A 4 -16.21 13.04 -33.16
C SER A 4 -15.60 13.45 -31.81
N GLU A 5 -15.95 14.61 -31.30
CA GLU A 5 -15.65 15.00 -29.91
C GLU A 5 -16.48 14.14 -28.95
N LYS A 6 -15.81 13.22 -28.23
CA LYS A 6 -16.46 12.49 -27.13
C LYS A 6 -16.53 13.41 -25.91
N LYS A 7 -17.69 13.98 -25.62
CA LYS A 7 -17.96 14.68 -24.36
C LYS A 7 -17.75 13.73 -23.19
N LEU A 8 -16.74 14.00 -22.36
CA LEU A 8 -16.50 13.26 -21.12
C LEU A 8 -17.66 13.50 -20.15
N ASN A 9 -18.43 12.45 -19.85
CA ASN A 9 -19.56 12.54 -18.92
C ASN A 9 -19.06 12.58 -17.47
N ILE A 10 -19.04 13.78 -16.88
CA ILE A 10 -18.58 14.05 -15.51
C ILE A 10 -19.48 13.41 -14.46
N ASN A 11 -20.79 13.24 -14.74
CA ASN A 11 -21.75 12.70 -13.76
C ASN A 11 -21.46 11.23 -13.38
N ARG A 12 -20.88 10.43 -14.28
CA ARG A 12 -20.52 9.03 -13.97
C ARG A 12 -19.29 8.91 -13.05
N ARG A 13 -18.42 9.93 -13.01
CA ARG A 13 -17.25 9.94 -12.12
C ARG A 13 -17.60 10.31 -10.68
N ASN A 14 -18.63 11.13 -10.47
CA ASN A 14 -19.05 11.52 -9.13
C ASN A 14 -19.86 10.44 -8.41
N PHE A 15 -20.43 9.46 -9.14
CA PHE A 15 -21.17 8.37 -8.54
C PHE A 15 -20.26 7.43 -7.72
N LEU A 16 -19.05 7.13 -8.20
CA LEU A 16 -18.09 6.27 -7.47
C LEU A 16 -17.40 6.99 -6.29
N ALA A 17 -17.39 8.32 -6.28
CA ALA A 17 -16.89 9.11 -5.16
C ALA A 17 -17.93 9.28 -4.03
N GLY A 18 -19.21 9.01 -4.31
CA GLY A 18 -20.32 9.26 -3.38
C GLY A 18 -20.91 8.04 -2.66
N THR A 19 -20.55 6.80 -3.03
CA THR A 19 -21.19 5.59 -2.46
C THR A 19 -20.41 4.93 -1.32
N ALA A 20 -19.28 5.49 -0.89
CA ALA A 20 -18.53 4.96 0.26
C ALA A 20 -19.02 5.47 1.62
N THR A 21 -20.05 6.32 1.66
CA THR A 21 -20.53 6.97 2.89
C THR A 21 -22.03 6.82 3.06
N LEU A 22 -22.42 6.05 4.08
CA LEU A 22 -23.61 6.28 4.92
C LEU A 22 -24.97 5.66 4.55
N ALA A 23 -25.06 4.54 3.81
CA ALA A 23 -26.36 3.87 3.63
C ALA A 23 -26.28 2.33 3.72
N GLY A 24 -25.89 1.78 4.88
CA GLY A 24 -25.98 0.32 5.06
C GLY A 24 -25.47 -0.29 6.37
N LEU A 25 -24.85 0.47 7.27
CA LEU A 25 -24.16 -0.11 8.45
C LEU A 25 -25.00 -0.15 9.74
N ALA A 26 -26.27 0.23 9.72
CA ALA A 26 -27.04 0.43 10.94
C ALA A 26 -27.47 -0.85 11.68
N ALA A 27 -27.35 -2.05 11.08
CA ALA A 27 -27.91 -3.27 11.69
C ALA A 27 -26.89 -4.33 12.15
N THR A 28 -25.59 -4.24 11.78
CA THR A 28 -24.59 -5.29 12.11
C THR A 28 -23.35 -4.79 12.84
N ALA A 29 -23.24 -3.48 13.11
CA ALA A 29 -22.08 -2.89 13.79
C ALA A 29 -22.03 -3.14 15.31
N SER A 30 -23.03 -3.82 15.90
CA SER A 30 -23.12 -4.04 17.35
C SER A 30 -22.20 -5.15 17.89
N VAL A 31 -21.55 -5.96 17.03
CA VAL A 31 -20.75 -7.12 17.49
C VAL A 31 -19.29 -7.08 17.03
N VAL A 32 -18.95 -6.25 16.03
CA VAL A 32 -17.56 -6.10 15.58
C VAL A 32 -17.30 -4.64 15.20
N PRO A 33 -16.35 -3.93 15.85
CA PRO A 33 -15.98 -2.60 15.41
C PRO A 33 -15.32 -2.70 14.02
N ILE A 34 -16.05 -2.27 12.98
CA ILE A 34 -15.48 -2.10 11.65
C ILE A 34 -14.62 -0.83 11.71
N THR A 35 -13.33 -0.98 11.96
CA THR A 35 -12.37 0.12 11.84
C THR A 35 -12.15 0.39 10.35
N ILE A 36 -12.70 1.48 9.84
CA ILE A 36 -12.35 1.98 8.50
C ILE A 36 -10.93 2.54 8.62
N ALA A 37 -9.95 1.79 8.11
CA ALA A 37 -8.59 2.28 7.99
C ALA A 37 -8.56 3.39 6.92
N ASN A 38 -8.47 4.64 7.36
CA ASN A 38 -8.22 5.75 6.46
C ASN A 38 -6.78 5.65 5.97
N ALA A 39 -6.63 5.37 4.69
CA ALA A 39 -5.36 5.45 4.00
C ALA A 39 -4.89 6.90 4.05
N ASN A 40 -3.66 7.08 4.50
CA ASN A 40 -3.08 8.39 4.66
C ASN A 40 -2.35 8.77 3.37
N HIS A 41 -2.81 9.86 2.75
CA HIS A 41 -2.41 10.32 1.42
C HIS A 41 -1.83 11.74 1.41
N THR A 42 -1.79 12.42 2.57
CA THR A 42 -1.55 13.87 2.62
C THR A 42 -0.20 14.20 3.26
N ALA A 43 0.44 15.27 2.77
CA ALA A 43 1.66 15.80 3.39
C ALA A 43 1.36 16.24 4.84
N GLY A 44 2.16 15.75 5.81
CA GLY A 44 2.00 16.06 7.25
C GLY A 44 1.25 14.99 8.07
N GLU A 45 0.87 13.89 7.46
CA GLU A 45 0.02 12.85 8.03
C GLU A 45 0.90 11.60 8.31
N LYS A 46 0.72 10.89 9.46
CA LYS A 46 1.46 9.67 9.95
C LYS A 46 2.77 9.34 9.20
N GLY A 47 3.90 9.56 9.87
CA GLY A 47 5.24 9.27 9.34
C GLY A 47 5.43 7.82 8.89
N LEU A 48 6.52 7.58 8.16
CA LEU A 48 6.88 6.22 7.77
C LEU A 48 7.31 5.41 9.02
N PRO A 49 6.97 4.12 9.09
CA PRO A 49 7.58 3.20 10.06
C PRO A 49 9.11 3.25 10.00
N ASP A 50 9.77 3.09 11.15
CA ASP A 50 11.23 3.27 11.27
C ASP A 50 12.04 2.43 10.28
N PHE A 51 11.63 1.17 10.05
CA PHE A 51 12.32 0.24 9.15
C PHE A 51 12.33 0.67 7.67
N ILE A 52 11.49 1.65 7.31
CA ILE A 52 11.40 2.24 5.96
C ILE A 52 11.49 3.76 5.98
N SER A 53 12.02 4.34 7.06
CA SER A 53 12.24 5.79 7.17
C SER A 53 13.07 6.39 6.02
N TRP A 54 13.88 5.57 5.34
CA TRP A 54 14.68 5.94 4.16
C TRP A 54 13.88 6.10 2.86
N LYS A 55 12.62 5.62 2.80
CA LYS A 55 11.77 5.72 1.61
C LYS A 55 11.28 7.15 1.37
N ASN A 56 10.67 7.38 0.21
CA ASN A 56 10.07 8.66 -0.12
C ASN A 56 8.63 8.71 0.42
N ARG A 57 8.38 9.49 1.47
CA ARG A 57 7.05 9.58 2.10
C ARG A 57 5.96 10.03 1.12
N ASP A 58 6.27 11.00 0.26
CA ASP A 58 5.31 11.59 -0.70
C ASP A 58 4.96 10.64 -1.85
N ALA A 59 5.77 9.60 -2.06
CA ALA A 59 5.50 8.56 -3.04
C ALA A 59 4.56 7.46 -2.52
N LEU A 60 4.18 7.50 -1.23
CA LEU A 60 3.56 6.37 -0.55
C LEU A 60 2.23 6.71 0.13
N ILE A 61 1.35 5.73 0.10
CA ILE A 61 0.05 5.70 0.77
C ILE A 61 0.18 4.72 1.94
N VAL A 62 0.00 5.19 3.17
CA VAL A 62 0.15 4.34 4.35
C VAL A 62 -1.23 3.82 4.78
N HIS A 63 -1.49 2.54 4.54
CA HIS A 63 -2.71 1.86 5.02
C HIS A 63 -2.51 1.29 6.42
N SER A 64 -1.33 0.73 6.68
CA SER A 64 -0.88 0.24 7.99
C SER A 64 0.66 0.21 8.06
N ASP A 65 1.22 -0.26 9.17
CA ASP A 65 2.66 -0.55 9.32
C ASP A 65 3.15 -1.69 8.40
N LYS A 66 2.22 -2.53 7.93
CA LYS A 66 2.48 -3.70 7.08
C LYS A 66 1.99 -3.55 5.64
N GLY A 67 1.11 -2.58 5.36
CA GLY A 67 0.51 -2.34 4.06
C GLY A 67 0.72 -0.91 3.62
N ILE A 68 1.62 -0.70 2.66
CA ILE A 68 1.97 0.62 2.15
C ILE A 68 2.03 0.55 0.64
N GLU A 69 1.31 1.43 -0.04
CA GLU A 69 1.12 1.42 -1.48
C GLU A 69 1.87 2.57 -2.13
N THR A 70 2.38 2.35 -3.34
CA THR A 70 3.00 3.41 -4.16
C THR A 70 1.92 4.22 -4.86
N HIS A 71 1.97 5.54 -4.79
CA HIS A 71 1.14 6.39 -5.64
C HIS A 71 1.39 6.05 -7.12
N ARG A 72 0.32 5.94 -7.92
CA ARG A 72 0.42 5.66 -9.36
C ARG A 72 1.38 6.61 -10.08
N SER A 73 1.35 7.90 -9.74
CA SER A 73 2.24 8.92 -10.32
C SER A 73 3.71 8.73 -9.93
N ALA A 74 4.00 8.08 -8.80
CA ALA A 74 5.34 7.86 -8.30
C ALA A 74 6.01 6.56 -8.80
N ILE A 75 5.27 5.73 -9.55
CA ILE A 75 5.84 4.58 -10.27
C ILE A 75 6.81 5.07 -11.35
N GLY A 76 6.48 6.20 -11.98
CA GLY A 76 7.27 6.80 -13.06
C GLY A 76 7.02 6.17 -14.42
N GLU A 77 7.77 6.64 -15.42
CA GLU A 77 7.69 6.17 -16.82
C GLU A 77 8.88 5.28 -17.21
N SER A 78 9.84 5.12 -16.30
CA SER A 78 10.97 4.22 -16.48
C SER A 78 10.56 2.77 -16.24
N LEU A 79 11.35 1.82 -16.77
CA LEU A 79 11.14 0.39 -16.54
C LEU A 79 11.34 -0.01 -15.07
N ILE A 80 12.24 0.66 -14.36
CA ILE A 80 12.59 0.35 -12.97
C ILE A 80 11.99 1.40 -12.05
N THR A 81 11.11 0.96 -11.15
CA THR A 81 10.61 1.80 -10.06
C THR A 81 11.74 2.13 -9.08
N PRO A 82 11.96 3.40 -8.71
CA PRO A 82 12.94 3.75 -7.71
C PRO A 82 12.71 2.99 -6.39
N ASN A 83 13.77 2.42 -5.80
CA ASN A 83 13.65 1.61 -4.57
C ASN A 83 12.95 2.35 -3.41
N ARG A 84 13.15 3.68 -3.34
CA ARG A 84 12.49 4.57 -2.37
C ARG A 84 10.97 4.67 -2.53
N ASN A 85 10.43 4.27 -3.68
CA ASN A 85 9.00 4.34 -4.01
C ASN A 85 8.33 2.96 -4.02
N VAL A 86 9.08 1.85 -3.98
CA VAL A 86 8.51 0.49 -4.01
C VAL A 86 7.61 0.24 -2.80
N TYR A 87 6.43 -0.32 -3.04
CA TYR A 87 5.40 -0.66 -2.05
C TYR A 87 5.91 -1.63 -0.96
N ILE A 88 5.18 -1.73 0.16
CA ILE A 88 5.41 -2.70 1.23
C ILE A 88 4.15 -3.53 1.49
N ARG A 89 4.33 -4.85 1.56
CA ARG A 89 3.30 -5.81 1.97
C ARG A 89 3.92 -6.90 2.83
N ASN A 90 3.63 -6.84 4.13
CA ASN A 90 4.09 -7.81 5.10
C ASN A 90 2.91 -8.52 5.75
N ASN A 91 2.97 -9.85 5.85
CA ASN A 91 1.97 -10.61 6.61
C ASN A 91 2.30 -10.57 8.12
N MET A 92 3.59 -10.57 8.45
CA MET A 92 4.13 -10.54 9.81
C MET A 92 4.84 -9.22 10.10
N PRO A 93 5.07 -8.85 11.38
CA PRO A 93 5.90 -7.69 11.71
C PRO A 93 7.30 -7.80 11.09
N THR A 94 7.86 -6.67 10.67
CA THR A 94 9.24 -6.60 10.15
C THR A 94 10.24 -6.87 11.27
N MET A 95 11.30 -7.63 10.96
CA MET A 95 12.41 -7.86 11.88
C MET A 95 13.42 -6.71 11.83
N THR A 96 14.06 -6.39 12.95
CA THR A 96 15.19 -5.48 13.01
C THR A 96 16.47 -6.14 12.49
N ASP A 97 17.48 -5.35 12.15
CA ASP A 97 18.80 -5.86 11.73
C ASP A 97 19.42 -6.80 12.78
N ALA A 98 19.25 -6.49 14.08
CA ALA A 98 19.71 -7.35 15.16
C ALA A 98 18.96 -8.70 15.22
N GLN A 99 17.66 -8.70 14.93
CA GLN A 99 16.86 -9.93 14.85
C GLN A 99 17.20 -10.78 13.62
N ILE A 100 17.56 -10.13 12.50
CA ILE A 100 18.03 -10.82 11.28
C ILE A 100 19.41 -11.46 11.53
N GLY A 101 20.28 -10.83 12.33
CA GLY A 101 21.59 -11.35 12.69
C GLY A 101 22.63 -11.21 11.57
N ASP A 102 23.62 -12.10 11.56
CA ASP A 102 24.71 -12.07 10.58
C ASP A 102 24.26 -12.59 9.22
N ARG A 103 24.10 -11.66 8.26
CA ARG A 103 23.72 -11.95 6.89
C ARG A 103 24.71 -12.87 6.17
N ASN A 104 26.01 -12.81 6.52
CA ASN A 104 27.03 -13.66 5.92
C ASN A 104 26.97 -15.11 6.42
N ASN A 105 26.31 -15.35 7.55
CA ASN A 105 26.11 -16.67 8.13
C ASN A 105 24.63 -17.09 8.11
N TRP A 106 23.82 -16.44 7.27
CA TRP A 106 22.41 -16.80 7.11
C TRP A 106 22.29 -18.18 6.46
N LYS A 107 21.54 -19.09 7.09
CA LYS A 107 21.35 -20.45 6.61
C LYS A 107 19.96 -20.63 6.03
N VAL A 108 19.90 -21.26 4.87
CA VAL A 108 18.64 -21.69 4.24
C VAL A 108 18.63 -23.21 4.22
N SER A 109 17.59 -23.82 4.80
CA SER A 109 17.39 -25.27 4.79
C SER A 109 16.64 -25.68 3.53
N ILE A 110 17.23 -26.55 2.73
CA ILE A 110 16.59 -27.12 1.54
C ILE A 110 16.12 -28.53 1.89
N GLN A 111 14.83 -28.81 1.76
CA GLN A 111 14.23 -30.08 2.18
C GLN A 111 13.24 -30.57 1.12
N GLY A 112 12.84 -31.84 1.19
CA GLY A 112 11.91 -32.44 0.23
C GLY A 112 12.55 -32.82 -1.12
N VAL A 113 13.87 -32.92 -1.16
CA VAL A 113 14.65 -33.40 -2.32
C VAL A 113 15.44 -34.65 -1.93
N LYS A 114 15.97 -35.37 -2.93
CA LYS A 114 16.71 -36.63 -2.69
C LYS A 114 17.91 -36.45 -1.74
N ASN A 115 18.63 -35.33 -1.88
CA ASN A 115 19.77 -34.95 -1.04
C ASN A 115 19.51 -33.55 -0.47
N PRO A 116 18.90 -33.45 0.72
CA PRO A 116 18.58 -32.17 1.36
C PRO A 116 19.83 -31.43 1.86
#